data_AF-A0A6V7J9M6-F1
#
_entry.id   AF-A0A6V7J9M6-F1
#
_cell.length_a   1.000
_cell.length_b   1.000
_cell.length_c   1.000
_cell.angle_alpha   90.00
_cell.angle_beta   90.00
_cell.angle_gamma   90.00
#
_symmetry.space_group_name_H-M   'P 1'
#
loop_
_entity.id
_entity.type
_entity.pdbx_description
1 polymer ?
#
loop_
_entity_poly.entity_id
_entity_poly.type
_entity_poly.pdbx_seq_one_letter_code
_entity_poly.pdbx_strand_id
1 'polypeptide(L)'
;LLEASLDAAVLTPTHTPALATGIEICQCPSEYNNTSCQDPSIGYYRWYNNQTTTATIVIDLVGQARPCQCNGRSEICDIETGYCL
;
A
#
# COMPACT_ATOMS: atom_id res chain seq x y z
N LEU A 1 -13.00 -20.29 24.52
CA LEU A 1 -12.22 -19.05 24.62
C LEU A 1 -11.20 -19.09 23.48
N LEU A 2 -11.16 -18.07 22.63
CA LEU A 2 -10.23 -18.02 21.50
C LEU A 2 -8.93 -17.39 22.02
N GLU A 3 -7.86 -18.17 22.10
CA GLU A 3 -6.53 -17.66 22.42
C GLU A 3 -5.99 -16.90 21.21
N ALA A 4 -5.51 -15.68 21.42
CA ALA A 4 -4.85 -14.87 20.40
C ALA A 4 -3.36 -14.72 20.76
N SER A 5 -2.48 -14.97 19.78
CA SER A 5 -1.02 -14.80 19.91
C SER A 5 -0.57 -13.70 18.96
N LEU A 6 0.31 -12.81 19.43
CA LEU A 6 0.84 -11.68 18.66
C LEU A 6 2.36 -11.62 18.86
N ASP A 7 3.10 -11.45 17.77
CA ASP A 7 4.54 -11.18 17.81
C ASP A 7 4.79 -9.69 18.10
N ALA A 8 5.81 -9.40 18.90
CA ALA A 8 6.25 -8.05 19.22
C ALA A 8 7.66 -7.81 18.67
N ALA A 9 7.87 -6.65 18.04
CA ALA A 9 9.20 -6.26 17.57
C ALA A 9 10.14 -6.05 18.77
N VAL A 10 11.29 -6.73 18.76
CA VAL A 10 12.36 -6.53 19.75
C VAL A 10 13.53 -5.82 19.08
N LEU A 11 13.94 -4.68 19.65
CA LEU A 11 15.12 -3.95 19.18
C LEU A 11 16.37 -4.79 19.43
N THR A 12 16.95 -5.34 18.36
CA THR A 12 18.25 -6.02 18.40
C THR A 12 19.26 -5.19 17.61
N PRO A 13 20.32 -4.64 18.25
CA PRO A 13 21.21 -3.66 17.61
C PRO A 13 22.04 -4.19 16.44
N THR A 14 22.14 -5.51 16.26
CA THR A 14 23.08 -6.15 15.33
C THR A 14 22.42 -7.07 14.31
N HIS A 15 21.11 -7.28 14.37
CA HIS A 15 20.40 -8.21 13.49
C HIS A 15 19.12 -7.58 12.94
N THR A 16 18.81 -7.90 11.68
CA THR A 16 17.49 -7.66 11.12
C THR A 16 16.48 -8.52 11.89
N PRO A 17 15.41 -7.95 12.46
CA PRO A 17 14.40 -8.74 13.16
C PRO A 17 13.78 -9.75 12.19
N ALA A 18 13.50 -10.95 12.70
CA ALA A 18 12.82 -11.98 11.94
C ALA A 18 11.41 -11.48 11.54
N LEU A 19 10.93 -11.90 10.37
CA LEU A 19 9.55 -11.64 9.98
C LEU A 19 8.62 -12.29 11.01
N ALA A 20 7.62 -11.53 11.45
CA ALA A 20 6.68 -12.03 12.44
C ALA A 20 5.86 -13.20 11.87
N THR A 21 5.61 -14.18 12.73
CA THR A 21 4.92 -15.41 12.38
C THR A 21 3.43 -15.11 12.18
N GLY A 22 2.86 -15.51 11.04
CA GLY A 22 1.45 -15.28 10.73
C GLY A 22 1.14 -13.93 10.07
N ILE A 23 2.16 -13.14 9.70
CA ILE A 23 1.96 -12.03 8.76
C ILE A 23 1.74 -12.60 7.36
N GLU A 24 0.61 -12.25 6.75
CA GLU A 24 0.37 -12.51 5.34
C GLU A 24 1.18 -11.57 4.46
N ILE A 25 1.78 -12.11 3.40
CA ILE A 25 2.39 -11.35 2.32
C ILE A 25 1.52 -11.56 1.11
N CYS A 26 0.81 -10.52 0.71
CA CYS A 26 -0.10 -10.57 -0.41
C CYS A 26 0.68 -10.56 -1.74
N GLN A 27 0.23 -11.36 -2.71
CA GLN A 27 0.69 -11.23 -4.09
C GLN A 27 -0.12 -10.13 -4.78
N CYS A 28 0.53 -8.99 -4.99
CA CYS A 28 -0.18 -7.81 -5.49
C CYS A 28 -0.43 -7.86 -6.99
N PRO A 29 -1.59 -7.33 -7.43
CA PRO A 29 -1.76 -6.92 -8.82
C PRO A 29 -0.76 -5.81 -9.16
N SER A 30 -0.51 -5.59 -10.45
CA SER A 30 0.57 -4.71 -10.95
C SER A 30 0.51 -3.26 -10.46
N GLU A 31 -0.69 -2.78 -10.17
CA GLU A 31 -0.99 -1.41 -9.76
C GLU A 31 -0.64 -1.14 -8.29
N TYR A 32 -0.43 -2.20 -7.50
CA TYR A 32 -0.18 -2.12 -6.07
C TYR A 32 1.13 -2.79 -5.69
N ASN A 33 1.68 -2.37 -4.56
CA ASN A 33 2.95 -2.85 -4.02
C ASN A 33 2.87 -2.94 -2.50
N ASN A 34 3.96 -3.40 -1.88
CA ASN A 34 4.11 -3.63 -0.44
C ASN A 34 3.34 -4.87 0.08
N THR A 35 3.66 -5.36 1.27
CA THR A 35 3.19 -6.66 1.77
C THR A 35 1.66 -6.77 1.91
N SER A 36 0.96 -5.64 2.01
CA SER A 36 -0.50 -5.55 2.13
C SER A 36 -1.22 -5.15 0.84
N CYS A 37 -0.51 -4.87 -0.26
CA CYS A 37 -1.07 -4.35 -1.52
C CYS A 37 -1.91 -3.09 -1.37
N GLN A 38 -1.53 -2.19 -0.48
CA GLN A 38 -2.24 -0.93 -0.23
C GLN A 38 -1.55 0.29 -0.84
N ASP A 39 -0.28 0.16 -1.18
CA ASP A 39 0.50 1.25 -1.76
C ASP A 39 0.46 1.15 -3.29
N PRO A 40 0.29 2.26 -4.02
CA PRO A 40 0.43 2.25 -5.46
C PRO A 40 1.84 1.78 -5.89
N SER A 41 1.92 1.05 -7.00
CA SER A 41 3.19 0.67 -7.61
C SER A 41 3.81 1.85 -8.37
N ILE A 42 5.05 1.70 -8.82
CA ILE A 42 5.73 2.72 -9.65
C ILE A 42 4.89 2.94 -10.92
N GLY A 43 4.65 4.22 -11.24
CA GLY A 43 3.78 4.61 -12.36
C GLY A 43 2.29 4.69 -12.01
N TYR A 44 1.96 4.54 -10.73
CA TYR A 44 0.62 4.74 -10.18
C TYR A 44 0.66 5.73 -9.01
N TYR A 45 -0.47 6.39 -8.76
CA TYR A 45 -0.66 7.27 -7.61
C TYR A 45 -1.97 6.97 -6.88
N ARG A 46 -2.06 7.40 -5.62
CA ARG A 46 -3.21 7.23 -4.76
C ARG A 46 -4.29 8.25 -5.12
N TRP A 47 -5.44 7.74 -5.54
CA TRP A 47 -6.59 8.56 -5.90
C TRP A 47 -7.77 8.28 -4.97
N TYR A 48 -8.35 9.34 -4.44
CA TYR A 48 -9.54 9.27 -3.60
C TYR A 48 -10.77 9.70 -4.39
N ASN A 49 -11.86 8.94 -4.24
CA ASN A 49 -13.15 9.43 -4.68
C ASN A 49 -13.69 10.42 -3.65
N ASN A 50 -13.83 11.69 -4.04
CA ASN A 50 -14.29 12.76 -3.15
C ASN A 50 -15.74 12.58 -2.64
N GLN A 51 -16.45 11.55 -3.10
CA GLN A 51 -17.84 11.27 -2.72
C GLN A 51 -17.98 10.18 -1.66
N THR A 52 -16.90 9.48 -1.29
CA THR A 52 -16.95 8.31 -0.39
C THR A 52 -16.33 8.62 0.97
N THR A 53 -17.02 9.44 1.78
CA THR A 53 -16.75 9.52 3.23
C THR A 53 -17.31 8.32 4.00
N THR A 54 -18.17 7.53 3.35
CA THR A 54 -18.68 6.24 3.82
C THR A 54 -18.57 5.23 2.69
N ALA A 55 -17.72 4.23 2.86
CA ALA A 55 -17.60 3.10 1.94
C ALA A 55 -17.58 1.78 2.70
N THR A 56 -18.19 0.75 2.12
CA THR A 56 -18.16 -0.63 2.62
C THR A 56 -16.92 -1.39 2.12
N ILE A 57 -16.23 -0.86 1.10
CA ILE A 57 -15.03 -1.46 0.53
C ILE A 57 -13.82 -0.66 1.01
N VAL A 58 -12.83 -1.36 1.58
CA VAL A 58 -11.63 -0.76 2.20
C VAL A 58 -10.82 0.10 1.21
N ILE A 59 -10.71 -0.34 -0.04
CA ILE A 59 -9.97 0.38 -1.09
C ILE A 59 -10.55 1.78 -1.35
N ASP A 60 -11.86 1.98 -1.18
CA ASP A 60 -12.47 3.30 -1.36
C ASP A 60 -12.21 4.24 -0.19
N LEU A 61 -11.79 3.70 0.97
CA LEU A 61 -11.37 4.47 2.14
C LEU A 61 -9.86 4.80 2.10
N VAL A 62 -9.05 3.83 1.68
CA VAL A 62 -7.56 3.94 1.63
C VAL A 62 -7.09 4.64 0.35
N GLY A 63 -7.91 4.67 -0.69
CA GLY A 63 -7.58 5.21 -2.01
C GLY A 63 -7.24 4.12 -3.02
N GLN A 64 -7.60 4.39 -4.28
CA GLN A 64 -7.35 3.49 -5.41
C GLN A 64 -6.00 3.83 -6.05
N ALA A 65 -5.25 2.83 -6.49
CA ALA A 65 -4.07 3.06 -7.33
C ALA A 65 -4.53 3.37 -8.76
N ARG A 66 -4.15 4.53 -9.29
CA ARG A 66 -4.44 4.94 -10.68
C ARG A 66 -3.18 5.25 -11.46
N PRO A 67 -3.11 4.94 -12.76
CA PRO A 67 -1.95 5.24 -13.58
C PRO A 67 -1.60 6.73 -13.57
N CYS A 68 -0.31 7.05 -13.57
CA CYS A 68 0.18 8.42 -13.72
C CYS A 68 -0.33 9.05 -15.03
N GLN A 69 -0.80 10.29 -14.97
CA GLN A 69 -1.38 11.00 -16.11
C GLN A 69 -0.45 12.09 -16.65
N CYS A 70 0.78 11.70 -16.95
CA CYS A 70 1.85 12.63 -17.35
C CYS A 70 1.89 12.93 -18.85
N ASN A 71 0.84 12.60 -19.60
CA ASN A 71 0.69 12.87 -21.04
C ASN A 71 1.93 12.45 -21.87
N GLY A 72 2.53 11.30 -21.54
CA GLY A 72 3.70 10.75 -22.24
C GLY A 72 5.03 11.46 -21.97
N ARG A 73 5.07 12.40 -21.02
CA ARG A 73 6.32 13.12 -20.65
C ARG A 73 7.12 12.41 -19.56
N SER A 74 6.43 11.62 -18.74
CA SER A 74 7.02 10.77 -17.71
C SER A 74 6.14 9.54 -17.53
N GLU A 75 6.73 8.45 -17.09
CA GLU A 75 6.00 7.25 -16.65
C GLU A 75 5.91 7.19 -15.12
N ILE A 76 6.57 8.11 -14.41
CA ILE A 76 6.65 8.13 -12.95
C ILE A 76 6.04 9.42 -12.44
N CYS A 77 5.27 9.30 -11.37
CA CYS A 77 4.72 10.42 -10.64
C CYS A 77 4.85 10.16 -9.13
N ASP A 78 4.70 11.23 -8.35
CA ASP A 78 4.58 11.14 -6.90
C ASP A 78 3.40 10.23 -6.52
N ILE A 79 3.67 9.27 -5.65
CA ILE A 79 2.76 8.19 -5.30
C ILE A 79 1.50 8.68 -4.56
N GLU A 80 1.55 9.82 -3.88
CA GLU A 80 0.41 10.34 -3.12
C GLU A 80 -0.34 11.44 -3.89
N THR A 81 0.36 12.27 -4.65
CA THR A 81 -0.25 13.43 -5.31
C THR A 81 -0.51 13.24 -6.81
N GLY A 82 0.20 12.30 -7.45
CA GLY A 82 0.19 12.13 -8.91
C GLY A 82 1.00 13.19 -9.68
N TYR A 83 1.83 14.01 -9.01
CA TYR A 83 2.67 14.99 -9.70
C TYR A 83 3.80 14.29 -10.47
N CYS A 84 3.91 14.58 -11.76
CA CYS A 84 4.91 13.98 -12.65
C CYS A 84 6.33 14.36 -12.25
N LEU A 85 7.23 13.38 -12.30
CA LEU A 85 8.66 13.52 -12.03
C LEU A 85 9.47 13.52 -13.33
#